data_AF-A0A497FFV0-F1
#
_entry.id   AF-A0A497FFV0-F1
#
_cell.length_a   1.000
_cell.length_b   1.000
_cell.length_c   1.000
_cell.angle_alpha   90.00
_cell.angle_beta   90.00
_cell.angle_gamma   90.00
#
_symmetry.space_group_name_H-M   'P 1'
#
loop_
_entity.id
_entity.type
_entity.pdbx_description
1 polymer ?
#
loop_
_entity_poly.entity_id
_entity_poly.type
_entity_poly.pdbx_seq_one_letter_code
_entity_poly.pdbx_strand_id
1 'polypeptide(L)'
;MLKGLFAAINLLVGILLILLSIAWFRISPLVSIVLLLASFDQFEDFYFLAKGRSLFPPILSGLDIGAELMQFALGVAIILFGVSYMGKIEYQLLPELMVALGFFTTVSSAYDLALMPLRHKHAKKMEVLSIEEGFERYRRRILRRA
;
A
#
# COMPACT_ATOMS: atom_id res chain seq x y z
N MET A 1 11.42 13.67 6.39
CA MET A 1 10.38 13.62 7.44
C MET A 1 9.07 13.04 6.91
N LEU A 2 8.48 13.60 5.83
CA LEU A 2 7.21 13.10 5.25
C LEU A 2 7.21 11.59 4.90
N LYS A 3 8.26 11.09 4.23
CA LYS A 3 8.38 9.66 3.87
C LYS A 3 8.35 8.72 5.08
N GLY A 4 9.01 9.12 6.17
CA GLY A 4 9.04 8.31 7.39
C GLY A 4 7.70 8.28 8.11
N LEU A 5 6.95 9.39 8.05
CA LEU A 5 5.59 9.47 8.57
C LEU A 5 4.66 8.53 7.79
N PHE A 6 4.66 8.58 6.46
CA PHE A 6 3.84 7.69 5.63
C PHE A 6 4.22 6.22 5.80
N ALA A 7 5.52 5.91 5.91
CA ALA A 7 5.96 4.56 6.23
C ALA A 7 5.41 4.07 7.58
N ALA A 8 5.43 4.91 8.61
CA ALA A 8 4.86 4.57 9.92
C ALA A 8 3.33 4.40 9.87
N ILE A 9 2.63 5.21 9.06
CA ILE A 9 1.19 5.09 8.84
C ILE A 9 0.87 3.75 8.15
N ASN A 10 1.53 3.41 7.05
CA ASN A 10 1.29 2.16 6.33
C ASN A 10 1.59 0.94 7.21
N LEU A 11 2.64 1.00 8.04
CA LEU A 11 2.92 -0.03 9.02
C LEU A 11 1.78 -0.20 10.05
N LEU A 12 1.29 0.92 10.60
CA LEU A 12 0.17 0.93 11.55
C LEU A 12 -1.11 0.37 10.91
N VAL A 13 -1.44 0.82 9.70
CA VAL A 13 -2.61 0.36 8.94
C VAL A 13 -2.49 -1.12 8.63
N GLY A 14 -1.33 -1.60 8.19
CA GLY A 14 -1.08 -3.03 7.93
C GLY A 14 -1.32 -3.89 9.18
N ILE A 15 -0.85 -3.47 10.35
CA ILE A 15 -1.12 -4.18 11.63
C ILE A 15 -2.62 -4.16 11.95
N LEU A 16 -3.29 -3.03 11.80
CA LEU A 16 -4.73 -2.91 12.05
C LEU A 16 -5.53 -3.82 11.12
N LEU A 17 -5.18 -3.91 9.84
CA LEU A 17 -5.82 -4.79 8.87
C LEU A 17 -5.66 -6.28 9.23
N ILE A 18 -4.51 -6.69 9.76
CA ILE A 18 -4.32 -8.06 10.29
C ILE A 18 -5.27 -8.32 11.46
N LEU A 19 -5.32 -7.41 12.43
CA LEU A 19 -6.20 -7.56 13.60
C LEU A 19 -7.67 -7.62 13.18
N LEU A 20 -8.08 -6.77 12.23
CA LEU A 20 -9.43 -6.74 11.69
C LEU A 20 -9.75 -8.02 10.91
N SER A 21 -8.80 -8.53 10.12
CA SER A 21 -8.91 -9.81 9.43
C SER A 21 -9.18 -10.96 10.41
N ILE A 22 -8.42 -11.03 11.51
CA ILE A 22 -8.62 -12.05 12.56
C ILE A 22 -10.01 -11.91 13.19
N ALA A 23 -10.42 -10.69 13.54
CA ALA A 23 -11.73 -10.43 14.14
C ALA A 23 -12.90 -10.83 13.21
N TRP A 24 -12.75 -10.59 11.91
CA TRP A 24 -13.78 -10.88 10.90
C TRP A 24 -13.82 -12.33 10.43
N PHE A 25 -12.80 -13.15 10.74
CA PHE A 25 -12.69 -14.52 10.23
C PHE A 25 -13.94 -15.38 10.53
N ARG A 26 -14.55 -15.18 11.70
CA ARG A 26 -15.76 -15.91 12.11
C ARG A 26 -17.06 -15.36 11.49
N ILE A 27 -17.08 -14.09 11.08
CA ILE A 27 -18.28 -13.41 10.56
C ILE A 27 -18.34 -13.58 9.04
N SER A 28 -17.23 -13.31 8.36
CA SER A 28 -17.10 -13.48 6.92
C SER A 28 -15.65 -13.84 6.58
N PRO A 29 -15.36 -15.14 6.37
CA PRO A 29 -14.03 -15.61 6.00
C PRO A 29 -13.49 -14.94 4.75
N LEU A 30 -14.37 -14.61 3.79
CA LEU A 30 -13.98 -13.95 2.54
C LEU A 30 -13.50 -12.51 2.80
N VAL A 31 -14.20 -11.74 3.64
CA VAL A 31 -13.76 -10.40 4.04
C VAL A 31 -12.44 -10.48 4.81
N SER A 32 -12.30 -11.46 5.70
CA SER A 32 -11.05 -11.70 6.44
C SER A 32 -9.86 -11.95 5.49
N ILE A 33 -10.02 -12.77 4.46
CA ILE A 33 -8.97 -13.02 3.46
C ILE A 33 -8.63 -11.74 2.70
N VAL A 34 -9.63 -10.95 2.28
CA VAL A 34 -9.40 -9.67 1.57
C VAL A 34 -8.63 -8.69 2.45
N LEU A 35 -9.02 -8.54 3.72
CA LEU A 35 -8.32 -7.67 4.69
C LEU A 35 -6.88 -8.14 4.92
N LEU A 36 -6.64 -9.45 4.97
CA LEU A 36 -5.30 -9.99 5.11
C LEU A 36 -4.45 -9.67 3.87
N LEU A 37 -4.99 -9.85 2.66
CA LEU A 37 -4.30 -9.49 1.42
C LEU A 37 -3.98 -8.00 1.36
N ALA A 38 -4.92 -7.13 1.76
CA ALA A 38 -4.71 -5.69 1.85
C ALA A 38 -3.59 -5.33 2.86
N SER A 39 -3.41 -6.10 3.93
CA SER A 39 -2.31 -5.85 4.87
C SER A 39 -0.92 -6.07 4.24
N PHE A 40 -0.78 -7.03 3.32
CA PHE A 40 0.49 -7.28 2.63
C PHE A 40 0.91 -6.11 1.73
N ASP A 41 -0.07 -5.47 1.10
CA ASP A 41 0.12 -4.26 0.30
C ASP A 41 0.71 -3.13 1.15
N GLN A 42 0.11 -2.87 2.31
CA GLN A 42 0.58 -1.85 3.25
C GLN A 42 2.00 -2.12 3.80
N PHE A 43 2.38 -3.39 3.99
CA PHE A 43 3.75 -3.74 4.33
C PHE A 43 4.72 -3.57 3.16
N GLU A 44 4.28 -3.77 1.92
CA GLU A 44 5.10 -3.50 0.75
C GLU A 44 5.38 -2.02 0.61
N ASP A 45 4.39 -1.15 0.79
CA ASP A 45 4.63 0.29 0.71
C ASP A 45 5.51 0.80 1.85
N PHE A 46 5.35 0.25 3.05
CA PHE A 46 6.31 0.48 4.14
C PHE A 46 7.73 0.10 3.71
N TYR A 47 7.89 -1.10 3.14
CA TYR A 47 9.19 -1.59 2.67
C TYR A 47 9.75 -0.72 1.54
N PHE A 48 8.91 -0.31 0.58
CA PHE A 48 9.28 0.54 -0.54
C PHE A 48 9.70 1.93 -0.06
N LEU A 49 8.96 2.54 0.86
CA LEU A 49 9.32 3.83 1.45
C LEU A 49 10.62 3.75 2.27
N ALA A 50 10.90 2.60 2.92
CA ALA A 50 12.10 2.39 3.73
C ALA A 50 13.35 2.03 2.90
N LYS A 51 13.21 1.23 1.83
CA LYS A 51 14.34 0.64 1.08
C LYS A 51 14.43 1.11 -0.37
N GLY A 52 13.39 1.76 -0.90
CA GLY A 52 13.31 2.21 -2.29
C GLY A 52 13.24 1.09 -3.32
N ARG A 53 12.85 -0.12 -2.92
CA ARG A 53 12.76 -1.31 -3.77
C ARG A 53 11.40 -1.97 -3.54
N SER A 54 10.76 -2.42 -4.62
CA SER A 54 9.50 -3.16 -4.54
C SER A 54 9.78 -4.64 -4.26
N LEU A 55 8.95 -5.28 -3.45
CA LEU A 55 8.97 -6.72 -3.22
C LEU A 55 8.19 -7.48 -4.29
N PHE A 56 7.21 -6.84 -4.92
CA PHE A 56 6.34 -7.50 -5.89
C PHE A 56 6.92 -7.44 -7.31
N PRO A 57 6.81 -8.55 -8.08
CA PRO A 57 7.12 -8.53 -9.50
C PRO A 57 6.19 -7.57 -10.25
N PRO A 58 6.65 -6.93 -11.35
CA PRO A 58 5.88 -5.91 -12.09
C PRO A 58 4.51 -6.38 -12.57
N ILE A 59 4.31 -7.68 -12.78
CA ILE A 59 3.02 -8.29 -13.17
C ILE A 59 1.93 -8.09 -12.11
N LEU A 60 2.29 -7.93 -10.84
CA LEU A 60 1.34 -7.74 -9.75
C LEU A 60 1.03 -6.25 -9.48
N SER A 61 1.58 -5.32 -10.26
CA SER A 61 1.35 -3.88 -10.04
C SER A 61 -0.09 -3.44 -10.32
N GLY A 62 -0.89 -4.24 -11.02
CA GLY A 62 -2.32 -4.00 -11.17
C GLY A 62 -3.12 -4.25 -9.89
N LEU A 63 -2.62 -5.13 -9.01
CA LEU A 63 -3.24 -5.38 -7.70
C LEU A 63 -3.02 -4.19 -6.75
N ASP A 64 -1.85 -3.54 -6.84
CA ASP A 64 -1.48 -2.32 -6.11
C ASP A 64 -2.55 -1.22 -6.35
N ILE A 65 -2.95 -0.98 -7.61
CA ILE A 65 -4.03 -0.03 -7.95
C ILE A 65 -5.37 -0.41 -7.28
N GLY A 66 -5.72 -1.70 -7.33
CA GLY A 66 -6.97 -2.18 -6.76
C GLY A 66 -7.01 -2.08 -5.24
N ALA A 67 -5.89 -2.39 -4.59
CA ALA A 67 -5.72 -2.28 -3.15
C ALA A 67 -5.80 -0.83 -2.70
N GLU A 68 -5.13 0.09 -3.40
CA GLU A 68 -5.19 1.52 -3.08
C GLU A 68 -6.58 2.12 -3.28
N LEU A 69 -7.28 1.72 -4.34
CA LEU A 69 -8.66 2.16 -4.56
C LEU A 69 -9.61 1.64 -3.46
N MET A 70 -9.40 0.40 -3.01
CA MET A 70 -10.14 -0.19 -1.91
C MET A 70 -9.85 0.52 -0.60
N GLN A 71 -8.58 0.84 -0.33
CA GLN A 71 -8.15 1.56 0.87
C GLN A 71 -8.71 2.99 0.88
N PHE A 72 -8.73 3.67 -0.26
CA PHE A 72 -9.39 4.95 -0.42
C PHE A 72 -10.88 4.86 -0.08
N ALA A 73 -11.60 3.89 -0.65
CA ALA A 73 -13.03 3.68 -0.38
C ALA A 73 -13.30 3.34 1.10
N LEU A 74 -12.43 2.53 1.71
CA LEU A 74 -12.51 2.15 3.11
C LEU A 74 -12.24 3.35 4.03
N GLY A 75 -11.26 4.19 3.71
CA GLY A 75 -11.01 5.45 4.39
C GLY A 75 -12.23 6.36 4.38
N VAL A 76 -12.86 6.55 3.20
CA VAL A 76 -14.10 7.32 3.06
C VAL A 76 -15.25 6.70 3.88
N ALA A 77 -15.41 5.38 3.85
CA ALA A 77 -16.43 4.69 4.63
C ALA A 77 -16.23 4.89 6.14
N ILE A 78 -14.99 4.84 6.63
CA ILE A 78 -14.67 5.12 8.04
C ILE A 78 -15.04 6.56 8.41
N ILE A 79 -14.74 7.54 7.55
CA ILE A 79 -15.13 8.94 7.78
C ILE A 79 -16.65 9.06 7.89
N LEU A 80 -17.40 8.52 6.93
CA LEU A 80 -18.86 8.58 6.91
C LEU A 80 -19.45 7.89 8.15
N PHE A 81 -18.89 6.76 8.54
CA PHE A 81 -19.29 6.06 9.75
C PHE A 81 -19.02 6.91 11.00
N GLY A 82 -17.80 7.45 11.16
CA GLY A 82 -17.45 8.34 12.27
C GLY A 82 -18.39 9.54 12.37
N VAL A 83 -18.60 10.27 11.26
CA VAL A 83 -19.53 11.40 11.19
C VAL A 83 -20.95 10.98 11.58
N SER A 84 -21.41 9.80 11.17
CA SER A 84 -22.76 9.32 11.49
C SER A 84 -23.02 9.10 12.99
N TYR A 85 -21.96 8.95 13.80
CA TYR A 85 -22.02 8.80 15.25
C TYR A 85 -21.66 10.07 16.03
N MET A 86 -21.18 11.12 15.36
CA MET A 86 -20.93 12.41 16.01
C MET A 86 -22.22 12.97 16.61
N GLY A 87 -22.15 13.43 17.86
CA GLY A 87 -23.31 13.90 18.63
C GLY A 87 -24.32 12.82 19.07
N LYS A 88 -24.15 11.55 18.68
CA LYS A 88 -25.06 10.45 19.08
C LYS A 88 -24.58 9.65 20.30
N ILE A 89 -23.29 9.71 20.60
CA ILE A 89 -22.69 9.01 21.74
C ILE A 89 -22.07 10.02 22.71
N GLU A 90 -22.06 9.70 24.01
CA GLU A 90 -21.57 10.60 25.05
C GLU A 90 -20.07 10.90 24.91
N TYR A 91 -19.28 9.89 24.54
CA TYR A 91 -17.84 10.01 24.30
C TYR A 91 -17.53 10.24 22.82
N GLN A 92 -17.26 11.49 22.44
CA GLN A 92 -16.96 11.88 21.05
C GLN A 92 -15.59 11.45 20.55
N LEU A 93 -14.68 11.05 21.45
CA LEU A 93 -13.30 10.68 21.09
C LEU A 93 -13.26 9.60 20.01
N LEU A 94 -14.12 8.59 20.08
CA LEU A 94 -14.13 7.49 19.12
C LEU A 94 -14.56 7.95 17.71
N PRO A 95 -15.71 8.61 17.51
CA PRO A 95 -16.09 9.24 16.25
C PRO A 95 -15.02 10.17 15.67
N GLU A 96 -14.44 11.02 16.49
CA GLU A 96 -13.38 11.94 16.09
C GLU A 96 -12.13 11.20 15.60
N LEU A 97 -11.71 10.15 16.31
CA LEU A 97 -10.61 9.28 15.90
C LEU A 97 -10.91 8.57 14.59
N MET A 98 -12.14 8.07 14.41
CA MET A 98 -12.55 7.43 13.15
C MET A 98 -12.46 8.42 11.99
N VAL A 99 -12.97 9.64 12.15
CA VAL A 99 -12.88 10.68 11.12
C VAL A 99 -11.42 11.01 10.81
N ALA A 100 -10.59 11.21 11.84
CA ALA A 100 -9.18 11.53 11.66
C ALA A 100 -8.42 10.39 10.94
N LEU A 101 -8.59 9.15 11.39
CA LEU A 101 -7.95 7.98 10.78
C LEU A 101 -8.43 7.77 9.35
N GLY A 102 -9.74 7.81 9.12
CA GLY A 102 -10.31 7.68 7.78
C GLY A 102 -9.80 8.77 6.83
N PHE A 103 -9.64 10.00 7.31
CA PHE A 103 -9.04 11.09 6.55
C PHE A 103 -7.57 10.80 6.19
N PHE A 104 -6.75 10.39 7.15
CA PHE A 104 -5.35 10.04 6.88
C PHE A 104 -5.22 8.88 5.89
N THR A 105 -6.02 7.82 6.05
CA THR A 105 -6.04 6.68 5.13
C THR A 105 -6.43 7.12 3.71
N THR A 106 -7.49 7.93 3.59
CA THR A 106 -7.97 8.42 2.28
C THR A 106 -6.92 9.29 1.58
N VAL A 107 -6.27 10.20 2.33
CA VAL A 107 -5.24 11.09 1.78
C VAL A 107 -3.99 10.31 1.40
N SER A 108 -3.57 9.32 2.19
CA SER A 108 -2.41 8.47 1.88
C SER A 108 -2.64 7.72 0.56
N SER A 109 -3.76 7.01 0.44
CA SER A 109 -4.07 6.25 -0.78
C SER A 109 -4.28 7.13 -2.00
N ALA A 110 -4.87 8.33 -1.83
CA ALA A 110 -4.97 9.29 -2.93
C ALA A 110 -3.59 9.77 -3.40
N TYR A 111 -2.66 9.98 -2.47
CA TYR A 111 -1.29 10.38 -2.78
C TYR A 111 -0.53 9.27 -3.52
N ASP A 112 -0.67 8.03 -3.07
CA ASP A 112 -0.01 6.88 -3.70
C ASP A 112 -0.57 6.59 -5.10
N LEU A 113 -1.90 6.66 -5.29
CA LEU A 113 -2.53 6.62 -6.62
C LEU A 113 -2.01 7.72 -7.56
N ALA A 114 -1.78 8.93 -7.06
CA ALA A 114 -1.24 10.03 -7.86
C ALA A 114 0.23 9.81 -8.27
N LEU A 115 1.01 9.08 -7.46
CA LEU A 115 2.41 8.78 -7.71
C LEU A 115 2.64 7.52 -8.56
N MET A 116 1.65 6.65 -8.70
CA MET A 116 1.76 5.41 -9.47
C MET A 116 2.32 5.56 -10.89
N PRO A 117 1.95 6.59 -11.69
CA PRO A 117 2.52 6.77 -13.03
C PRO A 117 4.05 6.97 -13.02
N LEU A 118 4.59 7.56 -11.93
CA LEU A 118 6.02 7.78 -11.74
C LEU A 118 6.74 6.52 -11.25
N ARG A 119 6.09 5.72 -10.38
CA ARG A 119 6.59 4.42 -9.86
C ARG A 119 6.81 3.44 -11.03
N HIS A 120 5.86 3.37 -11.97
CA HIS A 120 5.94 2.48 -13.14
C HIS A 120 6.98 2.90 -14.18
N LYS A 121 7.21 4.21 -14.39
CA LYS A 121 8.29 4.70 -15.27
C LYS A 121 9.68 4.32 -14.76
N HIS A 122 9.89 4.34 -13.44
CA HIS A 122 11.17 3.96 -12.84
C HIS A 122 11.42 2.45 -12.91
N ALA A 123 10.40 1.62 -12.68
CA ALA A 123 10.50 0.17 -12.80
C ALA A 123 10.94 -0.25 -14.22
N LYS A 124 10.30 0.31 -15.26
CA LYS A 124 10.65 0.03 -16.66
C LYS A 124 12.09 0.48 -17.01
N LYS A 125 12.55 1.60 -16.47
CA LYS A 125 13.92 2.10 -16.69
C LYS A 125 14.97 1.19 -16.04
N MET A 126 14.72 0.67 -14.84
CA MET A 126 15.62 -0.27 -14.18
C MET A 126 15.68 -1.64 -14.87
N GLU A 127 14.54 -2.10 -15.42
CA GLU A 127 14.50 -3.33 -16.20
C GLU A 127 15.37 -3.24 -17.47
N VAL A 128 15.27 -2.13 -18.21
CA VAL A 128 16.11 -1.87 -19.40
C VAL A 128 17.60 -1.84 -19.06
N LEU A 129 17.98 -1.15 -17.97
CA LEU A 129 19.38 -1.12 -17.51
C LEU A 129 19.89 -2.51 -17.13
N SER A 130 19.05 -3.36 -16.51
CA SER A 130 19.44 -4.73 -16.16
C SER A 130 19.65 -5.62 -17.40
N ILE A 131 18.84 -5.42 -18.44
CA ILE A 131 18.95 -6.16 -19.71
C ILE A 131 20.19 -5.72 -20.47
N GLU A 132 20.45 -4.41 -20.55
CA GLU A 132 21.65 -3.85 -21.17
C GLU A 132 22.93 -4.31 -20.45
N GLU A 133 22.96 -4.28 -19.12
CA GLU A 133 24.07 -4.81 -18.33
C GLU A 133 24.26 -6.32 -18.50
N GLY A 134 23.17 -7.06 -18.68
CA GLY A 134 23.19 -8.49 -18.99
C GLY A 134 23.82 -8.76 -20.36
N PHE A 135 23.43 -7.98 -21.37
CA PHE A 135 23.99 -8.03 -22.72
C PHE A 135 25.47 -7.65 -22.75
N GLU A 136 25.85 -6.60 -22.03
CA GLU A 136 27.24 -6.15 -21.87
C GLU A 136 28.13 -7.23 -21.23
N ARG A 137 27.62 -7.90 -20.18
CA ARG A 137 28.30 -9.04 -19.56
C ARG A 137 28.46 -10.23 -20.50
N TYR A 138 27.43 -10.53 -21.29
CA TYR A 138 27.47 -11.60 -22.27
C TYR A 138 28.48 -11.30 -23.39
N ARG A 139 28.45 -10.08 -23.92
CA ARG A 139 29.38 -9.60 -24.96
C ARG A 139 30.83 -9.66 -24.50
N ARG A 140 31.13 -9.25 -23.26
CA ARG A 140 32.46 -9.38 -22.66
C ARG A 140 32.94 -10.82 -22.49
N ARG A 141 32.04 -11.79 -22.25
CA ARG A 141 32.43 -13.21 -22.21
C ARG A 141 32.80 -13.77 -23.57
N ILE A 142 32.07 -13.37 -24.62
CA ILE A 142 32.38 -13.79 -25.99
C ILE A 142 33.74 -13.22 -26.41
N LEU A 143 33.98 -11.93 -26.19
CA LEU A 143 35.24 -11.27 -26.53
C LEU A 143 36.46 -11.78 -25.76
N ARG A 144 36.27 -12.45 -24.62
CA ARG A 144 37.36 -13.10 -23.86
C ARG A 144 37.65 -14.53 -24.30
N ARG A 145 36.77 -15.12 -25.12
CA ARG A 145 36.90 -16.48 -25.64
C ARG A 145 37.32 -16.53 -27.11
N ALA A 146 37.18 -15.41 -27.82
CA ALA A 146 37.78 -15.17 -29.14
C ALA A 146 39.20 -14.63 -28.97
#